data_AF-A0A172TUB1-F1
#
_entry.id   AF-A0A172TUB1-F1
#
_cell.length_a   1.000
_cell.length_b   1.000
_cell.length_c   1.000
_cell.angle_alpha   90.00
_cell.angle_beta   90.00
_cell.angle_gamma   90.00
#
_symmetry.space_group_name_H-M   'P 1'
#
loop_
_entity.id
_entity.type
_entity.pdbx_description
1 polymer ?
#
loop_
_entity_poly.entity_id
_entity_poly.type
_entity_poly.pdbx_seq_one_letter_code
_entity_poly.pdbx_strand_id
1 'polypeptide(L)'
;MTLEILTPERKLFSGEVYGVQMPGISGSFEVLDKHAPLVSALKAGRVKVLRDKQNHSAYFDIQGGFVEVLNNKVTVLVEGATTNE
;
A
#
# COMPACT_ATOMS: atom_id res chain seq x y z
N MET A 1 -11.10 -4.59 1.14
CA MET A 1 -10.59 -3.34 1.73
C MET A 1 -10.43 -2.27 0.66
N THR A 2 -10.42 -0.98 1.02
CA THR A 2 -10.09 0.11 0.08
C THR A 2 -8.64 0.52 0.26
N LEU A 3 -7.89 0.60 -0.84
CA LEU A 3 -6.51 1.09 -0.86
C LEU A 3 -6.45 2.47 -1.52
N GLU A 4 -5.85 3.43 -0.83
CA GLU A 4 -5.49 4.74 -1.37
C GLU A 4 -3.97 4.92 -1.28
N ILE A 5 -3.33 5.27 -2.40
CA ILE A 5 -1.93 5.69 -2.44
C ILE A 5 -1.90 7.18 -2.75
N LEU A 6 -1.36 7.95 -1.82
CA LEU A 6 -1.35 9.40 -1.81
C LEU A 6 0.09 9.89 -1.82
N THR A 7 0.39 10.85 -2.68
CA THR A 7 1.58 11.71 -2.56
C THR A 7 1.16 13.09 -2.05
N PRO A 8 2.12 13.92 -1.59
CA PRO A 8 1.82 15.31 -1.21
C PRO A 8 1.12 16.11 -2.32
N GLU A 9 1.34 15.75 -3.59
CA GLU A 9 0.82 16.46 -4.75
C GLU A 9 -0.51 15.91 -5.27
N ARG A 10 -0.73 14.59 -5.24
CA ARG A 10 -1.95 13.98 -5.81
C ARG A 10 -2.22 12.56 -5.30
N LYS A 11 -3.44 12.08 -5.53
CA LYS A 11 -3.76 10.65 -5.40
C LYS A 11 -3.19 9.89 -6.59
N LEU A 12 -2.34 8.90 -6.34
CA LEU A 12 -1.79 8.03 -7.38
C LEU A 12 -2.69 6.83 -7.67
N PHE A 13 -3.30 6.26 -6.64
CA PHE A 13 -4.15 5.10 -6.78
C PHE A 13 -5.29 5.17 -5.76
N SER A 14 -6.48 4.75 -6.17
CA SER A 14 -7.63 4.57 -5.30
C SER A 14 -8.49 3.46 -5.87
N GLY A 15 -8.71 2.40 -5.09
CA GLY A 15 -9.54 1.27 -5.54
C GLY A 15 -9.75 0.21 -4.48
N GLU A 16 -10.68 -0.69 -4.73
CA GLU A 16 -10.86 -1.89 -3.91
C GLU A 16 -9.77 -2.91 -4.22
N VAL A 17 -9.20 -3.47 -3.17
CA VAL A 17 -8.13 -4.46 -3.26
C VAL A 17 -8.40 -5.60 -2.28
N TYR A 18 -7.84 -6.77 -2.58
CA TYR A 18 -7.89 -7.93 -1.72
C TYR A 18 -6.85 -7.86 -0.61
N GLY A 19 -5.67 -7.30 -0.90
CA GLY A 19 -4.58 -7.19 0.04
C GLY A 19 -3.44 -6.37 -0.52
N VAL A 20 -2.51 -5.99 0.34
CA VAL A 20 -1.35 -5.19 -0.05
C VAL A 20 -0.13 -5.57 0.77
N GLN A 21 0.96 -5.86 0.08
CA GLN A 21 2.25 -6.19 0.66
C GLN A 21 3.19 -5.00 0.53
N MET A 22 3.81 -4.62 1.65
CA MET A 22 4.64 -3.42 1.75
C MET A 22 5.96 -3.71 2.48
N PRO A 23 7.03 -2.96 2.15
CA PRO A 23 8.29 -3.03 2.86
C PRO A 23 8.24 -2.11 4.11
N GLY A 24 7.99 -2.70 5.28
CA GLY A 24 8.16 -2.00 6.56
C GLY A 24 9.63 -1.82 6.93
N ILE A 25 9.89 -0.92 7.89
CA ILE A 25 11.25 -0.68 8.42
C ILE A 25 11.86 -1.97 8.97
N SER A 26 11.12 -2.71 9.79
CA SER A 26 11.59 -3.94 10.43
C SER A 26 11.46 -5.20 9.56
N GLY A 27 10.88 -5.10 8.37
CA GLY A 27 10.60 -6.24 7.51
C GLY A 27 9.41 -6.01 6.58
N SER A 28 9.28 -6.86 5.56
CA SER A 28 8.11 -6.83 4.68
C SER A 28 6.91 -7.47 5.36
N PHE A 29 5.74 -6.86 5.21
CA PHE A 29 4.49 -7.38 5.76
C PHE A 29 3.34 -7.21 4.77
N GLU A 30 2.27 -7.93 4.99
CA GLU A 30 1.07 -7.90 4.17
C GLU A 30 -0.15 -7.57 5.01
N VAL A 31 -0.97 -6.66 4.51
CA VAL A 31 -2.24 -6.26 5.11
C VAL A 31 -3.36 -6.88 4.29
N LEU A 32 -4.22 -7.65 4.97
CA LEU A 32 -5.39 -8.33 4.42
C LEU A 32 -6.69 -7.71 4.96
N ASP A 33 -7.82 -8.14 4.40
CA ASP A 33 -9.13 -7.64 4.80
C ASP A 33 -9.38 -7.90 6.31
N LYS A 34 -9.98 -6.93 7.01
CA LYS A 34 -10.21 -6.96 8.48
C LYS A 34 -8.95 -6.98 9.33
N HIS A 35 -7.85 -6.43 8.83
CA HIS A 35 -6.67 -6.20 9.65
C HIS A 35 -6.95 -5.17 10.76
N ALA A 36 -6.31 -5.35 11.91
CA ALA A 36 -6.38 -4.41 13.02
C ALA A 36 -5.83 -3.03 12.62
N PRO A 37 -6.30 -1.94 13.26
CA PRO A 37 -5.74 -0.61 13.02
C PRO A 37 -4.23 -0.58 13.26
N LEU A 38 -3.49 0.00 12.32
CA LEU A 38 -2.03 0.00 12.33
C LEU A 38 -1.52 1.29 11.68
N VAL A 39 -0.50 1.90 12.27
CA VAL A 39 0.31 2.93 11.63
C VAL A 39 1.75 2.46 11.63
N SER A 40 2.39 2.45 10.46
CA SER A 40 3.78 1.99 10.32
C SER A 40 4.53 2.82 9.30
N ALA A 41 5.82 3.02 9.54
CA ALA A 41 6.71 3.62 8.56
C ALA A 41 7.12 2.57 7.50
N LEU A 42 7.22 3.04 6.26
CA LEU A 42 7.63 2.24 5.10
C LEU A 42 9.02 2.70 4.64
N LYS A 43 9.86 1.73 4.28
CA LYS A 43 11.14 2.00 3.64
C LYS A 43 10.99 2.03 2.11
N ALA A 44 12.02 2.53 1.44
CA ALA A 44 12.15 2.38 0.00
C ALA A 44 12.03 0.91 -0.42
N GLY A 45 11.22 0.63 -1.44
CA GLY A 45 11.05 -0.71 -1.96
C GLY A 45 9.78 -0.88 -2.78
N ARG A 46 9.42 -2.13 -3.03
CA ARG A 46 8.29 -2.47 -3.89
C ARG A 46 7.06 -2.83 -3.06
N VAL A 47 5.96 -2.14 -3.33
CA VAL A 47 4.63 -2.43 -2.84
C VAL A 47 3.91 -3.30 -3.86
N LYS A 48 3.37 -4.43 -3.42
CA LYS A 48 2.56 -5.32 -4.25
C LYS A 48 1.10 -5.20 -3.83
N VAL A 49 0.26 -4.75 -4.75
CA VAL A 49 -1.18 -4.59 -4.55
C VAL A 49 -1.89 -5.77 -5.20
N LEU A 50 -2.65 -6.53 -4.41
CA LEU A 50 -3.46 -7.65 -4.87
C LEU A 50 -4.87 -7.15 -5.18
N ARG A 51 -5.24 -7.07 -6.47
CA ARG A 51 -6.58 -6.60 -6.87
C ARG A 51 -7.64 -7.71 -6.74
N ASP A 52 -7.29 -8.97 -7.01
CA ASP A 52 -8.23 -10.10 -6.96
C ASP A 52 -7.55 -11.41 -6.52
N LYS A 53 -8.33 -12.43 -6.13
CA LYS A 53 -7.86 -13.80 -5.85
C LYS A 53 -7.27 -14.51 -7.07
N GLN A 54 -7.57 -14.05 -8.29
CA GLN A 54 -7.05 -14.59 -9.55
C GLN A 54 -5.68 -14.04 -9.96
N ASN A 55 -4.86 -13.59 -9.00
CA ASN A 55 -3.45 -13.22 -9.21
C ASN A 55 -3.19 -11.92 -10.00
N HIS A 56 -4.22 -11.08 -10.21
CA HIS A 56 -4.01 -9.72 -10.72
C HIS A 56 -3.33 -8.87 -9.64
N SER A 57 -2.01 -8.68 -9.82
CA SER A 57 -1.18 -7.89 -8.92
C SER A 57 -0.58 -6.70 -9.66
N ALA A 58 -0.62 -5.54 -9.02
CA ALA A 58 0.07 -4.33 -9.48
C ALA A 58 1.27 -4.07 -8.58
N TYR A 59 2.36 -3.60 -9.17
CA TYR A 59 3.58 -3.27 -8.45
C TYR A 59 3.80 -1.75 -8.47
N PHE A 60 4.11 -1.20 -7.31
CA PHE A 60 4.44 0.20 -7.14
C PHE A 60 5.77 0.29 -6.43
N ASP A 61 6.74 0.98 -7.02
CA ASP A 61 8.01 1.24 -6.36
C ASP A 61 7.90 2.57 -5.61
N ILE A 62 8.14 2.52 -4.31
CA ILE A 62 8.05 3.66 -3.39
C ILE A 62 9.43 4.03 -2.88
N GLN A 63 9.70 5.32 -2.70
CA GLN A 63 10.95 5.80 -2.08
C GLN A 63 10.91 5.75 -0.55
N GLY A 64 9.71 5.75 0.04
CA GLY A 64 9.52 5.77 1.48
C GLY A 64 8.22 6.46 1.84
N GLY A 65 7.79 6.31 3.10
CA GLY A 65 6.58 6.96 3.57
C GLY A 65 5.97 6.28 4.80
N PHE A 66 4.65 6.35 4.90
CA PHE A 66 3.87 5.79 6.00
C PHE A 66 2.65 5.05 5.45
N VAL A 67 2.22 4.02 6.18
CA VAL A 67 0.93 3.37 5.96
C VAL A 67 0.06 3.54 7.20
N GLU A 68 -1.20 3.86 6.96
CA GLU A 68 -2.27 3.86 7.94
C GLU A 68 -3.31 2.82 7.53
N VAL A 69 -3.67 1.95 8.45
CA VAL A 69 -4.77 0.99 8.33
C VAL A 69 -5.81 1.37 9.35
N LEU A 70 -7.01 1.73 8.91
CA LEU A 70 -8.12 2.10 9.79
C LEU A 70 -9.44 1.71 9.15
N ASN A 71 -10.33 1.02 9.89
CA ASN A 71 -11.68 0.68 9.41
C ASN A 71 -11.72 0.02 8.01
N ASN A 72 -10.86 -0.98 7.74
CA ASN A 72 -10.72 -1.63 6.43
C ASN A 72 -10.33 -0.70 5.27
N LYS A 73 -9.74 0.44 5.60
CA LYS A 73 -9.14 1.37 4.66
C LYS A 73 -7.64 1.40 4.89
N VAL A 74 -6.88 1.19 3.84
CA VAL A 74 -5.41 1.30 3.85
C VAL A 74 -5.02 2.55 3.08
N THR A 75 -4.39 3.47 3.77
CA THR A 75 -3.91 4.73 3.21
C THR A 75 -2.40 4.72 3.24
N VAL A 76 -1.78 4.78 2.06
CA VAL A 76 -0.32 4.81 1.90
C VAL A 76 0.08 6.21 1.51
N LEU A 77 0.83 6.87 2.38
CA LEU A 77 1.37 8.20 2.20
C LEU A 77 2.83 8.05 1.78
N VAL A 78 3.16 8.39 0.54
CA VAL A 78 4.51 8.23 0.00
C VAL A 78 5.06 9.54 -0.53
N GLU A 79 6.36 9.77 -0.34
CA GLU A 79 7.03 10.98 -0.85
C GLU A 79 7.12 10.95 -2.38
N GLY A 80 7.33 9.76 -2.95
CA GLY A 80 7.33 9.52 -4.38
C GLY A 80 7.04 8.06 -4.69
N ALA A 81 6.24 7.82 -5.73
CA ALA A 81 5.95 6.48 -6.24
C ALA A 81 6.03 6.46 -7.77
N THR A 82 6.64 5.41 -8.29
CA THR A 82 6.64 5.10 -9.73
C THR A 82 5.79 3.87 -9.97
N THR A 83 4.82 4.00 -10.87
CA THR A 83 4.08 2.86 -11.43
C THR A 83 4.96 2.22 -12.50
N ASN A 84 5.26 0.94 -12.33
CA ASN A 84 5.78 0.12 -13.41
C ASN A 84 4.58 -0.67 -13.95
N GLU A 85 4.13 -0.33 -15.16
CA GLU A 85 3.11 -1.06 -15.91
C GLU A 85 3.64 -2.40 -16.44
#